data_AF-A0A381IDM5-F1
#
_entry.id   AF-A0A381IDM5-F1
#
_cell.length_a   1.000
_cell.length_b   1.000
_cell.length_c   1.000
_cell.angle_alpha   90.00
_cell.angle_beta   90.00
_cell.angle_gamma   90.00
#
_symmetry.space_group_name_H-M   'P 1'
#
loop_
_entity.id
_entity.type
_entity.pdbx_description
1 polymer ?
#
loop_
_entity_poly.entity_id
_entity_poly.type
_entity_poly.pdbx_seq_one_letter_code
_entity_poly.pdbx_strand_id
1 'polypeptide(L)'
;MSGICAGLGNVNSEYAGIAEDSELIIIKLGKIDDFYNSAMLFAASQYAYKKAFELGRPLVINMSLGTSSLAGLTNRSNSEKAFFTRGLCITAGAGNEGNTQTHTSGIIPYVGGSVEVELELNEDEEELSLELWLNRPDKADVIIVSPTGEESKSVGISNYNKVTGLFDLEGTEYSITYIYPTTFSGQQFTNVTLKNAKRGVWKIRLVGVYIITGRYNLYLPNRELLKSGTRFREVDPFYTINYPAIQDDLITIGAYNTINGSLWQSSSRGPTIEDRLKPDIVAPGVNIIAAYPGNTYATITGTAAASAHAAGAAAMYFQYTFVDGRYPNQAYVQKIKTFMQAGARKDSNTVYPNTNSGYGLLDVRGMFDVLR
;
A
#
# COMPACT_ATOMS: atom_id res chain seq x y z
N MET A 1 -2.65 -15.66 7.91
CA MET A 1 -1.83 -15.44 6.68
C MET A 1 -1.23 -16.72 6.15
N SER A 2 -0.20 -17.29 6.78
CA SER A 2 0.45 -18.52 6.27
C SER A 2 -0.51 -19.70 6.10
N GLY A 3 -1.49 -19.86 6.99
CA GLY A 3 -2.52 -20.90 6.86
C GLY A 3 -3.41 -20.76 5.62
N ILE A 4 -3.70 -19.54 5.16
CA ILE A 4 -4.44 -19.31 3.90
C ILE A 4 -3.60 -19.76 2.71
N CYS A 5 -2.30 -19.51 2.76
CA CYS A 5 -1.38 -19.82 1.67
C CYS A 5 -1.10 -21.33 1.59
N ALA A 6 -0.78 -21.98 2.71
CA ALA A 6 -0.23 -23.34 2.76
C ALA A 6 -0.62 -24.12 4.03
N GLY A 7 -1.78 -23.84 4.62
CA GLY A 7 -2.27 -24.63 5.76
C GLY A 7 -2.64 -26.04 5.32
N LEU A 8 -2.18 -27.06 6.04
CA LEU A 8 -2.41 -28.48 5.68
C LEU A 8 -3.85 -28.98 5.94
N GLY A 9 -4.69 -28.20 6.63
CA GLY A 9 -6.04 -28.65 6.98
C GLY A 9 -6.10 -29.84 7.95
N ASN A 10 -5.01 -30.18 8.65
CA ASN A 10 -4.94 -31.37 9.52
C ASN A 10 -6.00 -31.43 10.63
N VAL A 11 -6.43 -30.28 11.15
CA VAL A 11 -7.50 -30.22 12.18
C VAL A 11 -8.88 -30.19 11.53
N ASN A 12 -9.04 -29.46 10.42
CA ASN A 12 -10.22 -29.47 9.58
C ASN A 12 -9.80 -29.25 8.12
N SER A 13 -10.10 -30.22 7.25
CA SER A 13 -9.74 -30.21 5.84
C SER A 13 -10.47 -29.13 5.04
N GLU A 14 -11.63 -28.64 5.51
CA GLU A 14 -12.33 -27.52 4.89
C GLU A 14 -11.56 -26.19 5.06
N TYR A 15 -10.58 -26.14 5.96
CA TYR A 15 -9.76 -24.96 6.25
C TYR A 15 -8.32 -25.09 5.73
N ALA A 16 -8.11 -25.99 4.76
CA ALA A 16 -6.85 -26.09 4.06
C ALA A 16 -6.52 -24.79 3.29
N GLY A 17 -5.23 -24.53 3.13
CA GLY A 17 -4.72 -23.41 2.34
C GLY A 17 -4.72 -23.73 0.85
N ILE A 18 -4.36 -22.74 0.04
CA ILE A 18 -4.36 -22.90 -1.42
C ILE A 18 -3.26 -23.85 -1.93
N ALA A 19 -2.08 -23.81 -1.31
CA ALA A 19 -0.90 -24.56 -1.74
C ALA A 19 -0.32 -25.37 -0.57
N GLU A 20 -1.08 -26.39 -0.12
CA GLU A 20 -0.87 -27.18 1.10
C GLU A 20 0.56 -27.76 1.22
N ASP A 21 1.13 -28.27 0.11
CA ASP A 21 2.48 -28.87 0.10
C ASP A 21 3.63 -27.86 -0.01
N SER A 22 3.34 -26.56 0.04
CA SER A 22 4.39 -25.53 -0.03
C SER A 22 5.14 -25.41 1.28
N GLU A 23 6.47 -25.37 1.20
CA GLU A 23 7.32 -25.05 2.35
C GLU A 23 7.25 -23.56 2.69
N LEU A 24 7.31 -23.24 3.98
CA LEU A 24 7.20 -21.86 4.47
C LEU A 24 8.55 -21.33 4.96
N ILE A 25 8.95 -20.16 4.43
CA ILE A 25 9.97 -19.32 5.05
C ILE A 25 9.26 -18.26 5.88
N ILE A 26 9.34 -18.36 7.21
CA ILE A 26 8.69 -17.42 8.13
C ILE A 26 9.73 -16.45 8.68
N ILE A 27 9.48 -15.16 8.51
CA ILE A 27 10.34 -14.08 9.01
C ILE A 27 9.50 -13.16 9.89
N LYS A 28 9.82 -13.10 11.18
CA LYS A 28 9.26 -12.10 12.09
C LYS A 28 10.10 -10.84 11.96
N LEU A 29 9.51 -9.76 11.46
CA LEU A 29 10.22 -8.49 11.30
C LEU A 29 10.61 -7.89 12.66
N GLY A 30 11.79 -7.30 12.71
CA GLY A 30 12.18 -6.43 13.82
C GLY A 30 11.34 -5.14 13.80
N LYS A 31 11.15 -4.56 15.00
CA LYS A 31 10.50 -3.27 15.19
C LYS A 31 11.54 -2.22 15.58
N ILE A 32 11.33 -0.98 15.16
CA ILE A 32 12.05 0.21 15.64
C ILE A 32 10.97 1.14 16.19
N ASP A 33 11.10 1.55 17.45
CA ASP A 33 10.09 2.34 18.17
C ASP A 33 8.69 1.74 18.06
N ASP A 34 8.60 0.42 18.24
CA ASP A 34 7.38 -0.41 18.11
C ASP A 34 6.75 -0.53 16.71
N PHE A 35 7.29 0.15 15.71
CA PHE A 35 6.82 0.09 14.32
C PHE A 35 7.69 -0.81 13.42
N TYR A 36 7.03 -1.47 12.46
CA TYR A 36 7.74 -2.08 11.34
C TYR A 36 8.16 -0.99 10.35
N ASN A 37 9.32 -1.16 9.71
CA ASN A 37 9.84 -0.20 8.75
C ASN A 37 10.30 -0.86 7.46
N SER A 38 10.45 -0.05 6.41
CA SER A 38 10.83 -0.49 5.06
C SER A 38 12.23 -1.12 5.01
N ALA A 39 13.16 -0.72 5.87
CA ALA A 39 14.49 -1.33 5.93
C ALA A 39 14.44 -2.77 6.45
N MET A 40 13.61 -3.04 7.46
CA MET A 40 13.38 -4.41 7.96
C MET A 40 12.67 -5.28 6.91
N LEU A 41 11.69 -4.72 6.19
CA LEU A 41 11.04 -5.40 5.08
C LEU A 41 12.06 -5.74 3.97
N PHE A 42 12.93 -4.80 3.61
CA PHE A 42 13.99 -5.03 2.63
C PHE A 42 14.94 -6.15 3.07
N ALA A 43 15.46 -6.09 4.29
CA ALA A 43 16.35 -7.11 4.85
C ALA A 43 15.69 -8.51 4.86
N ALA A 44 14.41 -8.58 5.25
CA ALA A 44 13.64 -9.82 5.23
C ALA A 44 13.49 -10.39 3.82
N SER A 45 13.19 -9.56 2.81
CA SER A 45 13.14 -10.00 1.42
C SER A 45 14.50 -10.54 0.95
N GLN A 46 15.61 -9.88 1.29
CA GLN A 46 16.94 -10.37 0.92
C GLN A 46 17.27 -11.71 1.57
N TYR A 47 16.91 -11.91 2.84
CA TYR A 47 17.05 -13.19 3.52
C TYR A 47 16.23 -14.29 2.81
N ALA A 48 14.95 -14.01 2.50
CA ALA A 48 14.09 -14.97 1.81
C ALA A 48 14.66 -15.37 0.43
N TYR A 49 15.15 -14.39 -0.36
CA TYR A 49 15.80 -14.66 -1.64
C TYR A 49 17.01 -15.57 -1.49
N LYS A 50 17.91 -15.22 -0.58
CA LYS A 50 19.11 -16.01 -0.32
C LYS A 50 18.73 -17.43 0.09
N LYS A 51 17.77 -17.58 0.98
CA LYS A 51 17.36 -18.89 1.48
C LYS A 51 16.71 -19.75 0.41
N ALA A 52 15.83 -19.19 -0.41
CA ALA A 52 15.21 -19.92 -1.53
C ALA A 52 16.26 -20.36 -2.58
N PHE A 53 17.24 -19.50 -2.86
CA PHE A 53 18.36 -19.82 -3.74
C PHE A 53 19.21 -20.98 -3.18
N GLU A 54 19.56 -20.96 -1.90
CA GLU A 54 20.30 -22.04 -1.23
C GLU A 54 19.55 -23.39 -1.28
N LEU A 55 18.21 -23.34 -1.22
CA LEU A 55 17.35 -24.52 -1.28
C LEU A 55 17.05 -24.98 -2.71
N GLY A 56 17.43 -24.21 -3.73
CA GLY A 56 17.12 -24.50 -5.13
C GLY A 56 15.62 -24.46 -5.44
N ARG A 57 14.84 -23.62 -4.74
CA ARG A 57 13.37 -23.56 -4.86
C ARG A 57 12.87 -22.22 -5.40
N PRO A 58 11.76 -22.21 -6.18
CA PRO A 58 11.04 -20.98 -6.45
C PRO A 58 10.50 -20.35 -5.15
N LEU A 59 10.29 -19.04 -5.19
CA LEU A 59 9.85 -18.25 -4.05
C LEU A 59 8.67 -17.35 -4.41
N VAL A 60 7.63 -17.41 -3.59
CA VAL A 60 6.57 -16.40 -3.54
C VAL A 60 6.67 -15.66 -2.22
N ILE A 61 6.89 -14.35 -2.25
CA ILE A 61 6.86 -13.49 -1.07
C ILE A 61 5.48 -12.84 -0.96
N ASN A 62 4.75 -13.14 0.10
CA ASN A 62 3.52 -12.46 0.45
C ASN A 62 3.79 -11.26 1.37
N MET A 63 3.65 -10.05 0.87
CA MET A 63 3.78 -8.79 1.61
C MET A 63 2.42 -8.40 2.21
N SER A 64 2.23 -8.75 3.49
CA SER A 64 0.99 -8.50 4.25
C SER A 64 1.04 -7.23 5.13
N LEU A 65 1.93 -6.30 4.80
CA LEU A 65 2.11 -5.03 5.49
C LEU A 65 2.38 -3.93 4.46
N GLY A 66 1.99 -2.70 4.77
CA GLY A 66 2.21 -1.56 3.92
C GLY A 66 1.84 -0.26 4.59
N THR A 67 2.19 0.85 3.95
CA THR A 67 1.98 2.20 4.50
C THR A 67 1.55 3.18 3.41
N SER A 68 0.68 4.14 3.79
CA SER A 68 0.36 5.33 3.00
C SER A 68 1.55 6.30 2.91
N SER A 69 2.45 6.24 3.90
CA SER A 69 3.75 6.89 3.82
C SER A 69 4.53 6.30 2.65
N LEU A 70 5.21 7.11 1.84
CA LEU A 70 5.90 6.67 0.62
C LEU A 70 4.95 6.34 -0.56
N ALA A 71 3.83 7.07 -0.69
CA ALA A 71 2.92 6.93 -1.82
C ALA A 71 3.56 7.25 -3.19
N GLY A 72 4.58 8.13 -3.23
CA GLY A 72 5.37 8.40 -4.43
C GLY A 72 6.34 7.29 -4.81
N LEU A 73 6.95 7.38 -6.00
CA LEU A 73 7.95 6.39 -6.41
C LEU A 73 9.13 6.43 -5.45
N THR A 74 9.39 5.31 -4.79
CA THR A 74 10.52 5.11 -3.88
C THR A 74 11.39 3.94 -4.33
N ASN A 75 12.30 3.48 -3.47
CA ASN A 75 13.23 2.42 -3.79
C ASN A 75 12.51 1.15 -4.29
N ARG A 76 12.90 0.68 -5.49
CA ARG A 76 12.37 -0.48 -6.21
C ARG A 76 13.23 -1.75 -6.09
N SER A 77 14.32 -1.76 -5.31
CA SER A 77 15.27 -2.88 -5.32
C SER A 77 14.63 -4.27 -5.12
N ASN A 78 13.57 -4.36 -4.31
CA ASN A 78 12.82 -5.62 -4.14
C ASN A 78 11.98 -5.99 -5.38
N SER A 79 11.22 -5.05 -5.94
CA SER A 79 10.39 -5.31 -7.12
C SER A 79 11.24 -5.52 -8.38
N GLU A 80 12.29 -4.74 -8.55
CA GLU A 80 13.25 -4.88 -9.65
C GLU A 80 13.92 -6.25 -9.64
N LYS A 81 14.28 -6.77 -8.46
CA LYS A 81 14.80 -8.14 -8.35
C LYS A 81 13.78 -9.18 -8.79
N ALA A 82 12.50 -9.02 -8.42
CA ALA A 82 11.42 -9.89 -8.90
C ALA A 82 11.23 -9.80 -10.41
N PHE A 83 11.39 -8.61 -11.00
CA PHE A 83 11.28 -8.39 -12.43
C PHE A 83 12.25 -9.28 -13.24
N PHE A 84 13.50 -9.41 -12.80
CA PHE A 84 14.55 -10.12 -13.54
C PHE A 84 14.75 -11.58 -13.13
N THR A 85 14.15 -12.02 -12.00
CA THR A 85 14.43 -13.34 -11.44
C THR A 85 13.35 -14.34 -11.81
N ARG A 86 13.75 -15.38 -12.55
CA ARG A 86 12.88 -16.55 -12.80
C ARG A 86 12.60 -17.29 -11.50
N GLY A 87 11.36 -17.72 -11.30
CA GLY A 87 10.92 -18.42 -10.09
C GLY A 87 10.76 -17.51 -8.88
N LEU A 88 10.71 -16.18 -9.08
CA LEU A 88 10.43 -15.22 -8.01
C LEU A 88 9.14 -14.45 -8.30
N CYS A 89 8.24 -14.43 -7.31
CA CYS A 89 7.02 -13.64 -7.34
C CYS A 89 6.85 -12.90 -6.01
N ILE A 90 6.31 -11.68 -6.07
CA ILE A 90 5.89 -10.92 -4.89
C ILE A 90 4.40 -10.61 -5.06
N THR A 91 3.62 -10.91 -4.04
CA THR A 91 2.23 -10.44 -3.91
C THR A 91 2.16 -9.44 -2.77
N ALA A 92 1.34 -8.40 -2.91
CA ALA A 92 1.11 -7.42 -1.85
C ALA A 92 -0.37 -7.10 -1.72
N GLY A 93 -0.86 -6.95 -0.49
CA GLY A 93 -2.21 -6.41 -0.26
C GLY A 93 -2.26 -4.94 -0.66
N ALA A 94 -3.36 -4.49 -1.28
CA ALA A 94 -3.51 -3.11 -1.73
C ALA A 94 -3.46 -2.08 -0.59
N GLY A 95 -3.84 -2.46 0.63
CA GLY A 95 -4.01 -1.57 1.77
C GLY A 95 -5.47 -1.55 2.23
N ASN A 96 -5.69 -1.09 3.47
CA ASN A 96 -7.00 -1.04 4.10
C ASN A 96 -7.52 0.41 4.27
N GLU A 97 -7.07 1.34 3.40
CA GLU A 97 -7.31 2.78 3.57
C GLU A 97 -8.44 3.33 2.68
N GLY A 98 -9.16 2.48 1.94
CA GLY A 98 -10.12 2.90 0.92
C GLY A 98 -11.35 3.65 1.43
N ASN A 99 -11.61 3.63 2.74
CA ASN A 99 -12.71 4.35 3.39
C ASN A 99 -12.29 4.99 4.72
N THR A 100 -10.99 5.20 4.93
CA THR A 100 -10.48 5.61 6.24
C THR A 100 -10.30 7.10 6.39
N GLN A 101 -10.61 7.92 5.37
CA GLN A 101 -10.47 9.39 5.42
C GLN A 101 -9.04 9.87 5.73
N THR A 102 -8.03 9.06 5.43
CA THR A 102 -6.60 9.35 5.63
C THR A 102 -5.93 9.92 4.38
N HIS A 103 -6.69 10.17 3.32
CA HIS A 103 -6.20 10.74 2.07
C HIS A 103 -7.13 11.82 1.51
N THR A 104 -6.53 12.86 0.93
CA THR A 104 -7.20 13.89 0.16
C THR A 104 -6.32 14.36 -1.00
N SER A 105 -6.94 14.83 -2.09
CA SER A 105 -6.25 15.30 -3.28
C SER A 105 -6.93 16.54 -3.86
N GLY A 106 -6.21 17.29 -4.69
CA GLY A 106 -6.77 18.47 -5.33
C GLY A 106 -5.83 19.12 -6.33
N ILE A 107 -6.17 20.35 -6.74
CA ILE A 107 -5.42 21.14 -7.72
C ILE A 107 -5.10 22.51 -7.13
N ILE A 108 -3.81 22.87 -7.10
CA ILE A 108 -3.36 24.24 -6.86
C ILE A 108 -3.50 25.01 -8.18
N PRO A 109 -4.25 26.12 -8.24
CA PRO A 109 -4.75 26.64 -9.51
C PRO A 109 -3.68 27.34 -10.37
N TYR A 110 -2.70 28.00 -9.76
CA TYR A 110 -1.63 28.75 -10.45
C TYR A 110 -0.52 29.15 -9.46
N VAL A 111 0.59 29.70 -9.97
CA VAL A 111 1.70 30.25 -9.16
C VAL A 111 1.22 31.43 -8.30
N GLY A 112 1.41 31.35 -6.99
CA GLY A 112 0.88 32.30 -6.00
C GLY A 112 -0.57 32.00 -5.58
N GLY A 113 -1.28 31.13 -6.30
CA GLY A 113 -2.59 30.63 -5.87
C GLY A 113 -2.44 29.72 -4.65
N SER A 114 -3.50 29.61 -3.85
CA SER A 114 -3.50 28.76 -2.66
C SER A 114 -4.77 27.92 -2.52
N VAL A 115 -4.63 26.81 -1.81
CA VAL A 115 -5.73 25.93 -1.37
C VAL A 115 -5.55 25.64 0.12
N GLU A 116 -6.65 25.56 0.85
CA GLU A 116 -6.66 25.14 2.26
C GLU A 116 -7.30 23.77 2.37
N VAL A 117 -6.60 22.84 3.02
CA VAL A 117 -7.10 21.50 3.35
C VAL A 117 -7.37 21.44 4.85
N GLU A 118 -8.57 21.03 5.24
CA GLU A 118 -8.94 20.91 6.65
C GLU A 118 -8.65 19.49 7.19
N LEU A 119 -7.88 19.45 8.28
CA LEU A 119 -7.57 18.28 9.07
C LEU A 119 -8.29 18.41 10.42
N GLU A 120 -9.16 17.45 10.73
CA GLU A 120 -9.91 17.40 11.98
C GLU A 120 -9.30 16.36 12.93
N LEU A 121 -9.02 16.79 14.16
CA LEU A 121 -8.59 15.94 15.28
C LEU A 121 -9.67 16.00 16.38
N ASN A 122 -10.28 14.86 16.71
CA ASN A 122 -11.24 14.79 17.82
C ASN A 122 -10.55 14.70 19.19
N GLU A 123 -9.35 14.13 19.21
CA GLU A 123 -8.50 13.93 20.37
C GLU A 123 -7.09 14.46 20.07
N ASP A 124 -6.32 14.76 21.11
CA ASP A 124 -4.92 15.19 20.96
C ASP A 124 -4.08 14.03 20.42
N GLU A 125 -3.25 14.26 19.40
CA GLU A 125 -2.26 13.28 18.92
C GLU A 125 -0.90 13.56 19.57
N GLU A 126 -0.23 12.52 20.09
CA GLU A 126 1.11 12.68 20.69
C GLU A 126 2.14 13.05 19.63
N GLU A 127 2.07 12.41 18.48
CA GLU A 127 2.82 12.76 17.28
C GLU A 127 1.94 12.45 16.06
N LEU A 128 1.79 13.43 15.18
CA LEU A 128 1.06 13.29 13.92
C LEU A 128 1.97 13.69 12.76
N SER A 129 2.18 12.79 11.82
CA SER A 129 2.84 13.10 10.57
C SER A 129 1.84 13.26 9.43
N LEU A 130 2.19 14.07 8.43
CA LEU A 130 1.47 14.19 7.17
C LEU A 130 2.46 14.25 6.02
N GLU A 131 2.11 13.60 4.92
CA GLU A 131 2.93 13.57 3.70
C GLU A 131 2.20 14.23 2.55
N LEU A 132 2.84 15.25 1.96
CA LEU A 132 2.41 15.92 0.75
C LEU A 132 3.26 15.43 -0.43
N TRP A 133 2.59 15.04 -1.50
CA TRP A 133 3.18 14.72 -2.79
C TRP A 133 2.59 15.61 -3.88
N LEU A 134 3.44 16.23 -4.70
CA LEU A 134 3.02 16.94 -5.91
C LEU A 134 3.44 16.21 -7.18
N ASN A 135 2.66 16.36 -8.24
CA ASN A 135 3.09 15.91 -9.56
C ASN A 135 4.33 16.69 -10.00
N ARG A 136 5.36 15.98 -10.49
CA ARG A 136 6.53 16.67 -11.04
C ARG A 136 6.14 17.46 -12.30
N PRO A 137 6.74 18.63 -12.54
CA PRO A 137 7.75 19.33 -11.73
C PRO A 137 7.14 20.38 -10.77
N ASP A 138 5.88 20.23 -10.37
CA ASP A 138 5.17 21.21 -9.54
C ASP A 138 5.82 21.36 -8.16
N LYS A 139 5.73 22.58 -7.62
CA LYS A 139 6.21 22.94 -6.29
C LYS A 139 5.20 23.78 -5.55
N ALA A 140 5.01 23.50 -4.27
CA ALA A 140 4.17 24.28 -3.39
C ALA A 140 4.78 24.43 -2.00
N ASP A 141 4.64 25.63 -1.44
CA ASP A 141 4.99 25.92 -0.06
C ASP A 141 3.85 25.46 0.86
N VAL A 142 4.19 25.07 2.09
CA VAL A 142 3.25 24.53 3.08
C VAL A 142 3.24 25.42 4.30
N ILE A 143 2.05 25.91 4.65
CA ILE A 143 1.80 26.68 5.87
C ILE A 143 0.76 25.91 6.67
N ILE A 144 1.07 25.62 7.92
CA ILE A 144 0.15 24.99 8.87
C ILE A 144 -0.51 26.09 9.70
N VAL A 145 -1.84 26.06 9.78
CA VAL A 145 -2.63 26.96 10.61
C VAL A 145 -3.21 26.15 11.77
N SER A 146 -2.93 26.57 13.00
CA SER A 146 -3.44 25.93 14.21
C SER A 146 -4.94 26.18 14.39
N PRO A 147 -5.63 25.42 15.27
CA PRO A 147 -7.04 25.64 15.57
C PRO A 147 -7.38 27.04 16.08
N THR A 148 -6.45 27.71 16.78
CA THR A 148 -6.61 29.10 17.22
C THR A 148 -6.23 30.14 16.16
N GLY A 149 -5.67 29.71 15.02
CA GLY A 149 -5.34 30.57 13.88
C GLY A 149 -3.87 31.00 13.81
N GLU A 150 -2.99 30.47 14.67
CA GLU A 150 -1.55 30.72 14.54
C GLU A 150 -1.01 30.05 13.28
N GLU A 151 -0.11 30.71 12.57
CA GLU A 151 0.50 30.17 11.34
C GLU A 151 1.95 29.76 11.56
N SER A 152 2.33 28.61 11.01
CA SER A 152 3.72 28.16 10.99
C SER A 152 4.57 29.10 10.14
N LYS A 153 5.84 29.24 10.50
CA LYS A 153 6.85 29.81 9.60
C LYS A 153 6.99 28.99 8.32
N SER A 154 7.25 29.67 7.21
CA SER A 154 7.66 29.06 5.95
C SER A 154 9.15 29.30 5.70
N VAL A 155 9.79 28.33 5.04
CA VAL A 155 11.10 28.48 4.41
C VAL A 155 10.98 28.04 2.96
N GLY A 156 11.54 28.82 2.03
CA GLY A 156 11.44 28.51 0.60
C GLY A 156 11.87 27.08 0.26
N ILE A 157 11.25 26.51 -0.77
CA ILE A 157 11.40 25.10 -1.14
C ILE A 157 12.83 24.83 -1.66
N SER A 158 13.57 23.98 -0.97
CA SER A 158 14.86 23.46 -1.42
C SER A 158 15.12 22.04 -0.87
N ASN A 159 16.17 21.37 -1.35
CA ASN A 159 16.44 19.99 -1.01
C ASN A 159 16.86 19.83 0.46
N TYR A 160 16.11 19.02 1.22
CA TYR A 160 16.28 18.82 2.67
C TYR A 160 16.18 20.09 3.51
N ASN A 161 15.37 21.05 3.07
CA ASN A 161 15.10 22.24 3.88
C ASN A 161 14.11 21.91 5.00
N LYS A 162 14.40 22.37 6.22
CA LYS A 162 13.60 22.09 7.40
C LYS A 162 13.29 23.37 8.15
N VAL A 163 12.01 23.60 8.46
CA VAL A 163 11.55 24.63 9.38
C VAL A 163 10.89 24.00 10.59
N THR A 164 11.13 24.59 11.76
CA THR A 164 10.54 24.17 13.02
C THR A 164 9.99 25.36 13.79
N GLY A 165 9.07 25.11 14.70
CA GLY A 165 8.55 26.11 15.60
C GLY A 165 7.57 25.51 16.59
N LEU A 166 6.94 26.39 17.36
CA LEU A 166 5.94 26.09 18.37
C LEU A 166 4.71 26.94 18.06
N PHE A 167 3.53 26.32 18.11
CA PHE A 167 2.28 27.04 18.25
C PHE A 167 2.06 27.31 19.75
N ASP A 168 2.15 28.58 20.15
CA ASP A 168 2.28 28.96 21.57
C ASP A 168 0.99 28.68 22.35
N LEU A 169 -0.17 28.93 21.75
CA LEU A 169 -1.47 28.67 22.38
C LEU A 169 -1.77 27.17 22.53
N GLU A 170 -1.49 26.37 21.51
CA GLU A 170 -1.71 24.91 21.57
C GLU A 170 -0.61 24.17 22.34
N GLY A 171 0.59 24.74 22.45
CA GLY A 171 1.77 24.02 22.91
C GLY A 171 2.13 22.86 21.98
N THR A 172 1.86 23.01 20.68
CA THR A 172 2.14 22.00 19.64
C THR A 172 3.42 22.39 18.90
N GLU A 173 4.44 21.52 18.94
CA GLU A 173 5.64 21.72 18.13
C GLU A 173 5.38 21.26 16.70
N TYR A 174 5.88 22.01 15.72
CA TYR A 174 5.80 21.61 14.31
C TYR A 174 7.19 21.52 13.67
N SER A 175 7.29 20.63 12.68
CA SER A 175 8.44 20.44 11.82
C SER A 175 7.97 20.21 10.38
N ILE A 176 8.40 21.04 9.44
CA ILE A 176 8.10 20.88 8.01
C ILE A 176 9.41 20.65 7.27
N THR A 177 9.54 19.49 6.63
CA THR A 177 10.73 19.08 5.89
C THR A 177 10.40 18.94 4.41
N TYR A 178 11.06 19.71 3.56
CA TYR A 178 10.93 19.69 2.11
C TYR A 178 12.02 18.81 1.47
N ILE A 179 11.62 17.97 0.52
CA ILE A 179 12.53 17.22 -0.35
C ILE A 179 12.11 17.47 -1.78
N TYR A 180 12.93 18.24 -2.52
CA TYR A 180 12.73 18.49 -3.93
C TYR A 180 14.07 18.66 -4.67
N PRO A 181 14.29 17.94 -5.78
CA PRO A 181 13.51 16.79 -6.24
C PRO A 181 13.78 15.56 -5.36
N THR A 182 12.77 14.71 -5.14
CA THR A 182 12.99 13.37 -4.55
C THR A 182 13.85 12.49 -5.46
N THR A 183 14.64 11.59 -4.86
CA THR A 183 15.64 10.79 -5.57
C THR A 183 15.06 9.90 -6.67
N PHE A 184 13.90 9.28 -6.46
CA PHE A 184 13.36 8.25 -7.35
C PHE A 184 12.26 8.77 -8.30
N SER A 185 11.31 9.60 -7.82
CA SER A 185 10.26 10.14 -8.70
C SER A 185 10.59 11.51 -9.29
N GLY A 186 11.47 12.29 -8.65
CA GLY A 186 11.72 13.69 -9.00
C GLY A 186 10.58 14.65 -8.58
N GLN A 187 9.57 14.14 -7.87
CA GLN A 187 8.47 14.93 -7.34
C GLN A 187 8.91 15.77 -6.13
N GLN A 188 8.10 16.76 -5.77
CA GLN A 188 8.15 17.32 -4.43
C GLN A 188 7.54 16.34 -3.44
N PHE A 189 8.26 16.12 -2.35
CA PHE A 189 7.76 15.52 -1.13
C PHE A 189 7.91 16.50 0.03
N THR A 190 6.87 16.70 0.81
CA THR A 190 6.95 17.47 2.06
C THR A 190 6.40 16.63 3.20
N ASN A 191 7.20 16.43 4.25
CA ASN A 191 6.75 15.81 5.49
C ASN A 191 6.51 16.87 6.55
N VAL A 192 5.30 16.90 7.09
CA VAL A 192 4.90 17.72 8.23
C VAL A 192 4.82 16.81 9.45
N THR A 193 5.40 17.20 10.57
CA THR A 193 5.27 16.51 11.86
C THR A 193 4.78 17.50 12.89
N LEU A 194 3.73 17.16 13.61
CA LEU A 194 3.18 17.88 14.74
C LEU A 194 3.36 17.03 16.00
N LYS A 195 4.03 17.54 17.03
CA LYS A 195 4.15 16.86 18.33
C LYS A 195 3.22 17.53 19.33
N ASN A 196 2.52 16.72 20.12
CA ASN A 196 1.46 17.17 21.01
C ASN A 196 0.39 17.99 20.25
N ALA A 197 -0.08 17.46 19.12
CA ALA A 197 -1.05 18.12 18.26
C ALA A 197 -2.43 18.13 18.94
N LYS A 198 -2.94 19.33 19.24
CA LYS A 198 -4.21 19.48 19.96
C LYS A 198 -5.42 19.18 19.11
N ARG A 199 -6.47 18.65 19.74
CA ARG A 199 -7.79 18.48 19.12
C ARG A 199 -8.29 19.81 18.54
N GLY A 200 -9.00 19.73 17.42
CA GLY A 200 -9.50 20.89 16.70
C GLY A 200 -9.37 20.72 15.20
N VAL A 201 -9.64 21.82 14.48
CA VAL A 201 -9.52 21.86 13.02
C VAL A 201 -8.23 22.58 12.68
N TRP A 202 -7.27 21.82 12.18
CA TRP A 202 -6.04 22.32 11.60
C TRP A 202 -6.26 22.62 10.13
N LYS A 203 -5.56 23.62 9.59
CA LYS A 203 -5.56 23.86 8.14
C LYS A 203 -4.15 23.71 7.57
N ILE A 204 -4.08 23.05 6.43
CA ILE A 204 -2.85 22.89 5.65
C ILE A 204 -3.03 23.76 4.41
N ARG A 205 -2.41 24.92 4.40
CA ARG A 205 -2.44 25.84 3.26
C ARG A 205 -1.28 25.52 2.32
N LEU A 206 -1.61 25.19 1.08
CA LEU A 206 -0.64 24.94 0.03
C LEU A 206 -0.58 26.17 -0.89
N VAL A 207 0.60 26.76 -1.07
CA VAL A 207 0.80 27.96 -1.92
C VAL A 207 1.67 27.59 -3.12
N GLY A 208 1.15 27.78 -4.33
CA GLY A 208 1.86 27.40 -5.55
C GLY A 208 3.14 28.22 -5.77
N VAL A 209 4.29 27.55 -5.89
CA VAL A 209 5.59 28.18 -6.19
C VAL A 209 5.98 27.99 -7.65
N TYR A 210 5.70 26.81 -8.21
CA TYR A 210 5.88 26.51 -9.62
C TYR A 210 4.80 25.49 -10.03
N ILE A 211 3.93 25.82 -10.98
CA ILE A 211 2.74 25.02 -11.27
C ILE A 211 2.60 24.79 -12.79
N ILE A 212 2.50 23.51 -13.16
CA ILE A 212 2.13 22.97 -14.47
C ILE A 212 0.76 22.32 -14.37
N THR A 213 0.58 21.36 -13.46
CA THR A 213 -0.72 20.67 -13.26
C THR A 213 -1.40 21.08 -11.96
N GLY A 214 -0.63 21.39 -10.93
CA GLY A 214 -1.10 21.74 -9.60
C GLY A 214 -1.59 20.55 -8.78
N ARG A 215 -1.52 19.31 -9.31
CA ARG A 215 -2.05 18.14 -8.61
C ARG A 215 -1.22 17.83 -7.36
N TYR A 216 -1.91 17.76 -6.23
CA TYR A 216 -1.36 17.33 -4.96
C TYR A 216 -2.13 16.14 -4.38
N ASN A 217 -1.44 15.35 -3.57
CA ASN A 217 -2.02 14.32 -2.71
C ASN A 217 -1.46 14.50 -1.30
N LEU A 218 -2.33 14.47 -0.30
CA LEU A 218 -2.00 14.59 1.11
C LEU A 218 -2.43 13.32 1.84
N TYR A 219 -1.52 12.76 2.63
CA TYR A 219 -1.72 11.53 3.36
C TYR A 219 -1.49 11.74 4.85
N LEU A 220 -2.39 11.16 5.65
CA LEU A 220 -2.12 10.78 7.03
C LEU A 220 -1.51 9.36 7.05
N PRO A 221 -0.87 8.96 8.15
CA PRO A 221 -0.56 7.57 8.44
C PRO A 221 -1.78 6.67 8.26
N ASN A 222 -1.53 5.36 8.08
CA ASN A 222 -2.62 4.38 8.07
C ASN A 222 -3.51 4.56 9.30
N ARG A 223 -4.82 4.39 9.13
CA ARG A 223 -5.83 4.59 10.18
C ARG A 223 -5.52 3.88 11.50
N GLU A 224 -4.96 2.68 11.44
CA GLU A 224 -4.56 1.88 12.61
C GLU A 224 -3.51 2.56 13.50
N LEU A 225 -2.82 3.58 13.00
CA LEU A 225 -1.78 4.33 13.71
C LEU A 225 -2.28 5.67 14.27
N LEU A 226 -3.56 6.00 14.06
CA LEU A 226 -4.15 7.28 14.41
C LEU A 226 -5.21 7.11 15.50
N LYS A 227 -5.42 8.14 16.32
CA LYS A 227 -6.56 8.17 17.23
C LYS A 227 -7.88 8.27 16.47
N SER A 228 -8.95 7.88 17.16
CA SER A 228 -10.29 7.92 16.61
C SER A 228 -10.67 9.36 16.24
N GLY A 229 -11.12 9.56 15.00
CA GLY A 229 -11.57 10.88 14.54
C GLY A 229 -10.49 11.77 13.91
N THR A 230 -9.20 11.41 13.95
CA THR A 230 -8.16 12.11 13.17
C THR A 230 -8.40 11.85 11.67
N ARG A 231 -8.76 12.87 10.88
CA ARG A 231 -9.18 12.68 9.48
C ARG A 231 -9.10 13.97 8.66
N PHE A 232 -8.99 13.83 7.34
CA PHE A 232 -9.34 14.92 6.44
C PHE A 232 -10.86 15.09 6.37
N ARG A 233 -11.31 16.34 6.25
CA ARG A 233 -12.73 16.65 6.05
C ARG A 233 -13.16 16.42 4.60
N GLU A 234 -12.36 16.91 3.66
CA GLU A 234 -12.50 16.62 2.24
C GLU A 234 -11.70 15.35 1.91
N VAL A 235 -12.36 14.31 1.44
CA VAL A 235 -11.76 12.97 1.28
C VAL A 235 -11.75 12.57 -0.18
N ASP A 236 -10.63 12.03 -0.63
CA ASP A 236 -10.53 11.33 -1.92
C ASP A 236 -10.33 9.82 -1.66
N PRO A 237 -11.29 8.96 -2.02
CA PRO A 237 -11.18 7.51 -1.80
C PRO A 237 -10.19 6.82 -2.75
N PHE A 238 -9.74 7.49 -3.81
CA PHE A 238 -8.74 6.99 -4.75
C PHE A 238 -7.32 7.32 -4.27
N TYR A 239 -6.30 6.81 -4.96
CA TYR A 239 -4.88 7.02 -4.62
C TYR A 239 -4.48 6.48 -3.24
N THR A 240 -5.21 5.49 -2.71
CA THR A 240 -5.02 4.93 -1.36
C THR A 240 -4.20 3.64 -1.34
N ILE A 241 -3.62 3.23 -2.47
CA ILE A 241 -2.77 2.03 -2.54
C ILE A 241 -1.50 2.24 -1.71
N ASN A 242 -1.26 1.36 -0.74
CA ASN A 242 -0.10 1.44 0.13
C ASN A 242 1.19 1.02 -0.58
N TYR A 243 2.31 1.63 -0.20
CA TYR A 243 3.62 1.04 -0.44
C TYR A 243 3.75 -0.28 0.34
N PRO A 244 4.33 -1.36 -0.23
CA PRO A 244 5.00 -1.46 -1.54
C PRO A 244 4.04 -1.78 -2.70
N ALA A 245 2.75 -1.97 -2.46
CA ALA A 245 1.76 -2.38 -3.44
C ALA A 245 1.55 -1.40 -4.62
N ILE A 246 2.12 -0.19 -4.54
CA ILE A 246 2.22 0.77 -5.66
C ILE A 246 3.19 0.30 -6.76
N GLN A 247 4.11 -0.61 -6.46
CA GLN A 247 5.15 -1.04 -7.41
C GLN A 247 4.59 -1.89 -8.56
N ASP A 248 5.18 -1.74 -9.75
CA ASP A 248 4.70 -2.40 -10.96
C ASP A 248 5.12 -3.88 -11.02
N ASP A 249 6.34 -4.19 -10.55
CA ASP A 249 6.94 -5.52 -10.69
C ASP A 249 6.49 -6.53 -9.61
N LEU A 250 5.34 -6.28 -8.98
CA LEU A 250 4.67 -7.17 -8.05
C LEU A 250 3.17 -7.22 -8.34
N ILE A 251 2.48 -8.20 -7.75
CA ILE A 251 1.04 -8.39 -7.93
C ILE A 251 0.28 -7.80 -6.74
N THR A 252 -0.49 -6.75 -7.00
CA THR A 252 -1.27 -6.01 -6.00
C THR A 252 -2.68 -6.55 -5.92
N ILE A 253 -3.12 -6.89 -4.71
CA ILE A 253 -4.35 -7.63 -4.47
C ILE A 253 -5.27 -6.82 -3.56
N GLY A 254 -6.43 -6.40 -4.09
CA GLY A 254 -7.52 -5.86 -3.27
C GLY A 254 -8.39 -6.98 -2.67
N ALA A 255 -9.38 -6.62 -1.85
CA ALA A 255 -10.23 -7.57 -1.14
C ALA A 255 -11.70 -7.48 -1.56
N TYR A 256 -12.35 -8.64 -1.65
CA TYR A 256 -13.79 -8.74 -1.81
C TYR A 256 -14.40 -9.72 -0.80
N ASN A 257 -15.70 -9.59 -0.59
CA ASN A 257 -16.51 -10.47 0.26
C ASN A 257 -17.09 -11.62 -0.58
N THR A 258 -16.78 -12.85 -0.20
CA THR A 258 -17.22 -14.06 -0.92
C THR A 258 -18.71 -14.35 -0.78
N ILE A 259 -19.37 -13.84 0.27
CA ILE A 259 -20.79 -14.10 0.53
C ILE A 259 -21.68 -13.39 -0.51
N ASN A 260 -21.34 -12.15 -0.86
CA ASN A 260 -22.17 -11.31 -1.72
C ASN A 260 -21.44 -10.82 -3.00
N GLY A 261 -20.17 -11.18 -3.18
CA GLY A 261 -19.35 -10.78 -4.32
C GLY A 261 -18.92 -9.30 -4.32
N SER A 262 -19.30 -8.52 -3.31
CA SER A 262 -19.00 -7.08 -3.26
C SER A 262 -17.55 -6.81 -2.86
N LEU A 263 -16.99 -5.71 -3.37
CA LEU A 263 -15.70 -5.22 -2.90
C LEU A 263 -15.77 -4.83 -1.43
N TRP A 264 -14.70 -5.12 -0.69
CA TRP A 264 -14.61 -4.69 0.68
C TRP A 264 -14.37 -3.18 0.74
N GLN A 265 -15.20 -2.46 1.49
CA GLN A 265 -15.22 -0.99 1.46
C GLN A 265 -13.86 -0.36 1.77
N SER A 266 -13.11 -0.96 2.71
CA SER A 266 -11.78 -0.51 3.14
C SER A 266 -10.65 -0.95 2.21
N SER A 267 -10.90 -1.80 1.20
CA SER A 267 -9.87 -2.13 0.21
C SER A 267 -9.40 -0.85 -0.47
N SER A 268 -8.12 -0.55 -0.35
CA SER A 268 -7.48 0.58 -1.02
C SER A 268 -7.69 0.55 -2.53
N ARG A 269 -7.75 1.73 -3.14
CA ARG A 269 -8.15 1.94 -4.53
C ARG A 269 -7.08 2.72 -5.27
N GLY A 270 -6.87 2.33 -6.51
CA GLY A 270 -5.98 3.06 -7.40
C GLY A 270 -6.62 4.32 -7.99
N PRO A 271 -5.98 4.91 -9.01
CA PRO A 271 -4.64 4.55 -9.46
C PRO A 271 -3.60 4.93 -8.39
N THR A 272 -2.33 4.58 -8.57
CA THR A 272 -1.26 5.20 -7.74
C THR A 272 -1.17 6.69 -8.03
N ILE A 273 -0.45 7.50 -7.24
CA ILE A 273 -0.27 8.93 -7.55
C ILE A 273 0.49 9.19 -8.87
N GLU A 274 1.16 8.17 -9.43
CA GLU A 274 1.75 8.19 -10.78
C GLU A 274 0.78 7.66 -11.85
N ASP A 275 -0.52 7.67 -11.57
CA ASP A 275 -1.62 7.24 -12.46
C ASP A 275 -1.55 5.79 -12.96
N ARG A 276 -0.74 4.93 -12.32
CA ARG A 276 -0.74 3.49 -12.60
C ARG A 276 -2.01 2.82 -12.08
N LEU A 277 -2.64 2.03 -12.94
CA LEU A 277 -3.79 1.20 -12.59
C LEU A 277 -3.41 0.15 -11.53
N LYS A 278 -4.07 0.22 -10.38
CA LYS A 278 -4.01 -0.74 -9.27
C LYS A 278 -5.39 -0.84 -8.58
N PRO A 279 -5.72 -1.93 -7.87
CA PRO A 279 -4.96 -3.18 -7.77
C PRO A 279 -4.87 -3.93 -9.11
N ASP A 280 -4.05 -4.99 -9.18
CA ASP A 280 -4.01 -5.84 -10.38
C ASP A 280 -5.27 -6.72 -10.44
N ILE A 281 -5.69 -7.31 -9.32
CA ILE A 281 -6.92 -8.10 -9.17
C ILE A 281 -7.42 -8.00 -7.73
N VAL A 282 -8.57 -8.61 -7.43
CA VAL A 282 -9.07 -8.79 -6.05
C VAL A 282 -9.22 -10.26 -5.68
N ALA A 283 -9.06 -10.59 -4.41
CA ALA A 283 -9.21 -11.96 -3.90
C ALA A 283 -10.05 -11.98 -2.61
N PRO A 284 -10.51 -13.16 -2.15
CA PRO A 284 -11.25 -13.27 -0.90
C PRO A 284 -10.48 -12.65 0.27
N GLY A 285 -11.08 -11.65 0.93
CA GLY A 285 -10.42 -10.93 2.00
C GLY A 285 -11.33 -10.52 3.15
N VAL A 286 -12.59 -10.95 3.17
CA VAL A 286 -13.54 -10.64 4.24
C VAL A 286 -13.97 -11.91 4.93
N ASN A 287 -13.84 -11.92 6.26
CA ASN A 287 -14.20 -13.03 7.13
C ASN A 287 -13.57 -14.37 6.73
N ILE A 288 -12.27 -14.34 6.39
CA ILE A 288 -11.53 -15.53 5.98
C ILE A 288 -11.10 -16.32 7.20
N ILE A 289 -11.46 -17.59 7.26
CA ILE A 289 -11.01 -18.52 8.30
C ILE A 289 -9.53 -18.84 8.06
N ALA A 290 -8.70 -18.70 9.10
CA ALA A 290 -7.28 -18.98 9.02
C ALA A 290 -6.76 -19.60 10.32
N ALA A 291 -5.67 -20.38 10.21
CA ALA A 291 -4.97 -20.92 11.36
C ALA A 291 -4.50 -19.81 12.32
N TYR A 292 -4.68 -20.03 13.61
CA TYR A 292 -4.40 -19.10 14.69
C TYR A 292 -3.63 -19.79 15.83
N PRO A 293 -2.84 -19.07 16.65
CA PRO A 293 -2.07 -19.66 17.74
C PRO A 293 -2.90 -20.57 18.67
N GLY A 294 -2.25 -21.61 19.18
CA GLY A 294 -2.87 -22.58 20.08
C GLY A 294 -3.67 -23.68 19.37
N ASN A 295 -3.34 -24.02 18.11
CA ASN A 295 -4.09 -24.99 17.29
C ASN A 295 -5.56 -24.61 17.10
N THR A 296 -5.83 -23.31 17.00
CA THR A 296 -7.17 -22.77 16.81
C THR A 296 -7.32 -22.14 15.42
N TYR A 297 -8.53 -21.68 15.13
CA TYR A 297 -8.84 -20.91 13.94
C TYR A 297 -9.43 -19.56 14.36
N ALA A 298 -9.14 -18.54 13.56
CA ALA A 298 -9.72 -17.22 13.70
C ALA A 298 -10.17 -16.70 12.34
N THR A 299 -11.07 -15.74 12.38
CA THR A 299 -11.55 -15.04 11.19
C THR A 299 -10.72 -13.78 10.99
N ILE A 300 -10.18 -13.57 9.80
CA ILE A 300 -9.42 -12.37 9.43
C ILE A 300 -10.05 -11.65 8.25
N THR A 301 -9.99 -10.31 8.29
CA THR A 301 -10.46 -9.43 7.23
C THR A 301 -9.35 -8.46 6.86
N GLY A 302 -9.12 -8.25 5.56
CA GLY A 302 -8.11 -7.33 5.06
C GLY A 302 -7.54 -7.72 3.69
N THR A 303 -6.92 -6.76 2.99
CA THR A 303 -6.22 -7.05 1.73
C THR A 303 -4.99 -7.95 1.94
N ALA A 304 -4.46 -8.01 3.16
CA ALA A 304 -3.47 -9.01 3.52
C ALA A 304 -4.02 -10.42 3.24
N ALA A 305 -5.18 -10.78 3.81
CA ALA A 305 -5.81 -12.09 3.61
C ALA A 305 -6.04 -12.41 2.13
N ALA A 306 -6.48 -11.41 1.35
CA ALA A 306 -6.61 -11.53 -0.10
C ALA A 306 -5.26 -11.81 -0.78
N SER A 307 -4.20 -11.12 -0.39
CA SER A 307 -2.85 -11.35 -0.92
C SER A 307 -2.31 -12.77 -0.64
N ALA A 308 -2.64 -13.37 0.51
CA ALA A 308 -2.25 -14.76 0.77
C ALA A 308 -2.91 -15.78 -0.17
N HIS A 309 -4.16 -15.55 -0.58
CA HIS A 309 -4.78 -16.41 -1.60
C HIS A 309 -4.04 -16.32 -2.93
N ALA A 310 -3.70 -15.11 -3.36
CA ALA A 310 -2.92 -14.90 -4.58
C ALA A 310 -1.50 -15.49 -4.47
N ALA A 311 -0.88 -15.42 -3.30
CA ALA A 311 0.43 -16.04 -3.06
C ALA A 311 0.38 -17.57 -3.23
N GLY A 312 -0.66 -18.21 -2.68
CA GLY A 312 -0.87 -19.65 -2.88
C GLY A 312 -1.13 -20.00 -4.35
N ALA A 313 -1.93 -19.19 -5.06
CA ALA A 313 -2.15 -19.37 -6.49
C ALA A 313 -0.85 -19.24 -7.31
N ALA A 314 0.01 -18.28 -6.97
CA ALA A 314 1.32 -18.12 -7.59
C ALA A 314 2.26 -19.31 -7.28
N ALA A 315 2.17 -19.89 -6.08
CA ALA A 315 2.94 -21.09 -5.72
C ALA A 315 2.51 -22.29 -6.57
N MET A 316 1.20 -22.52 -6.75
CA MET A 316 0.68 -23.55 -7.66
C MET A 316 1.13 -23.32 -9.11
N TYR A 317 1.17 -22.06 -9.55
CA TYR A 317 1.68 -21.73 -10.88
C TYR A 317 3.17 -22.10 -11.03
N PHE A 318 4.00 -21.80 -10.04
CA PHE A 318 5.41 -22.19 -10.06
C PHE A 318 5.61 -23.71 -9.99
N GLN A 319 4.76 -24.43 -9.25
CA GLN A 319 4.78 -25.89 -9.27
C GLN A 319 4.60 -26.39 -10.72
N TYR A 320 3.52 -25.98 -11.38
CA TYR A 320 3.18 -26.45 -12.72
C TYR A 320 4.18 -26.00 -13.80
N THR A 321 4.62 -24.75 -13.76
CA THR A 321 5.46 -24.18 -14.83
C THR A 321 6.94 -24.49 -14.66
N PHE A 322 7.45 -24.38 -13.43
CA PHE A 322 8.88 -24.41 -13.16
C PHE A 322 9.33 -25.70 -12.51
N VAL A 323 8.66 -26.16 -11.44
CA VAL A 323 9.05 -27.38 -10.71
C VAL A 323 8.80 -28.62 -11.55
N ASP A 324 7.61 -28.75 -12.15
CA ASP A 324 7.27 -29.84 -13.08
C ASP A 324 7.96 -29.69 -14.45
N GLY A 325 8.61 -28.55 -14.71
CA GLY A 325 9.34 -28.29 -15.94
C GLY A 325 8.49 -28.13 -17.20
N ARG A 326 7.16 -27.94 -17.07
CA ARG A 326 6.26 -27.90 -18.24
C ARG A 326 6.40 -26.62 -19.07
N TYR A 327 6.60 -25.48 -18.41
CA TYR A 327 6.74 -24.17 -19.06
C TYR A 327 7.77 -23.27 -18.36
N PRO A 328 9.07 -23.65 -18.29
CA PRO A 328 10.04 -22.94 -17.47
C PRO A 328 10.21 -21.46 -17.83
N ASN A 329 10.03 -21.11 -19.11
CA ASN A 329 10.11 -19.72 -19.60
C ASN A 329 8.93 -18.83 -19.18
N GLN A 330 7.88 -19.43 -18.59
CA GLN A 330 6.72 -18.70 -18.07
C GLN A 330 6.85 -18.36 -16.58
N ALA A 331 7.90 -18.82 -15.90
CA ALA A 331 8.08 -18.64 -14.46
C ALA A 331 8.61 -17.24 -14.07
N TYR A 332 8.00 -16.18 -14.60
CA TYR A 332 8.32 -14.77 -14.29
C TYR A 332 7.09 -14.06 -13.75
N VAL A 333 7.27 -13.11 -12.82
CA VAL A 333 6.16 -12.39 -12.16
C VAL A 333 5.22 -11.71 -13.16
N GLN A 334 5.75 -11.21 -14.27
CA GLN A 334 5.00 -10.56 -15.35
C GLN A 334 4.05 -11.55 -16.02
N LYS A 335 4.50 -12.79 -16.25
CA LYS A 335 3.67 -13.86 -16.83
C LYS A 335 2.57 -14.30 -15.87
N ILE A 336 2.91 -14.51 -14.59
CA ILE A 336 1.93 -14.81 -13.55
C ILE A 336 0.86 -13.72 -13.51
N LYS A 337 1.28 -12.45 -13.44
CA LYS A 337 0.37 -11.31 -13.44
C LYS A 337 -0.56 -11.32 -14.66
N THR A 338 -0.01 -11.52 -15.87
CA THR A 338 -0.81 -11.59 -17.10
C THR A 338 -1.86 -12.69 -17.03
N PHE A 339 -1.49 -13.91 -16.64
CA PHE A 339 -2.44 -15.02 -16.60
C PHE A 339 -3.46 -14.89 -15.47
N MET A 340 -3.08 -14.34 -14.32
CA MET A 340 -4.01 -13.98 -13.25
C MET A 340 -5.04 -12.95 -13.72
N GLN A 341 -4.62 -11.90 -14.44
CA GLN A 341 -5.51 -10.87 -14.97
C GLN A 341 -6.41 -11.40 -16.10
N ALA A 342 -5.86 -12.20 -17.02
CA ALA A 342 -6.60 -12.75 -18.15
C ALA A 342 -7.63 -13.80 -17.70
N GLY A 343 -7.27 -14.63 -16.72
CA GLY A 343 -8.14 -15.64 -16.14
C GLY A 343 -9.13 -15.12 -15.09
N ALA A 344 -8.99 -13.86 -14.64
CA ALA A 344 -9.83 -13.30 -13.59
C ALA A 344 -11.32 -13.30 -13.98
N ARG A 345 -12.17 -13.67 -13.02
CA ARG A 345 -13.61 -13.63 -13.17
C ARG A 345 -14.09 -12.17 -13.15
N LYS A 346 -14.90 -11.80 -14.13
CA LYS A 346 -15.45 -10.45 -14.32
C LYS A 346 -16.94 -10.45 -14.08
N ASP A 347 -17.42 -9.41 -13.42
CA ASP A 347 -18.85 -9.13 -13.33
C ASP A 347 -19.35 -8.46 -14.62
N SER A 348 -20.49 -8.91 -15.16
CA SER A 348 -20.99 -8.43 -16.46
C SER A 348 -21.43 -6.97 -16.44
N ASN A 349 -21.73 -6.43 -15.26
CA ASN A 349 -22.18 -5.04 -15.08
C ASN A 349 -21.03 -4.08 -14.74
N THR A 350 -19.80 -4.58 -14.71
CA THR A 350 -18.61 -3.81 -14.34
C THR A 350 -17.67 -3.67 -15.54
N VAL A 351 -17.18 -2.45 -15.79
CA VAL A 351 -16.16 -2.20 -16.82
C VAL A 351 -14.78 -2.52 -16.24
N TYR A 352 -13.98 -3.28 -17.00
CA TYR A 352 -12.63 -3.67 -16.63
C TYR A 352 -11.60 -3.24 -17.70
N PRO A 353 -10.35 -2.93 -17.29
CA PRO A 353 -9.94 -2.83 -15.89
C PRO A 353 -10.46 -1.54 -15.23
N ASN A 354 -10.51 -1.52 -13.90
CA ASN A 354 -10.83 -0.32 -13.13
C ASN A 354 -10.01 -0.25 -11.84
N THR A 355 -10.04 0.90 -11.18
CA THR A 355 -9.19 1.21 -10.01
C THR A 355 -9.69 0.62 -8.69
N ASN A 356 -10.81 -0.10 -8.70
CA ASN A 356 -11.37 -0.75 -7.51
C ASN A 356 -11.07 -2.25 -7.50
N SER A 357 -11.36 -2.93 -8.62
CA SER A 357 -11.24 -4.39 -8.75
C SER A 357 -10.07 -4.83 -9.65
N GLY A 358 -9.31 -3.91 -10.22
CA GLY A 358 -8.27 -4.23 -11.20
C GLY A 358 -8.88 -4.90 -12.42
N TYR A 359 -8.38 -6.09 -12.76
CA TYR A 359 -8.84 -6.91 -13.87
C TYR A 359 -9.95 -7.91 -13.52
N GLY A 360 -10.34 -8.01 -12.25
CA GLY A 360 -11.40 -8.93 -11.81
C GLY A 360 -11.05 -9.69 -10.53
N LEU A 361 -11.86 -10.69 -10.23
CA LEU A 361 -11.71 -11.56 -9.07
C LEU A 361 -10.76 -12.72 -9.42
N LEU A 362 -9.82 -13.04 -8.53
CA LEU A 362 -8.90 -14.16 -8.66
C LEU A 362 -9.68 -15.45 -8.98
N ASP A 363 -9.30 -16.09 -10.08
CA ASP A 363 -9.75 -17.41 -10.47
C ASP A 363 -8.52 -18.26 -10.82
N VAL A 364 -8.17 -19.17 -9.92
CA VAL A 364 -6.99 -20.03 -10.07
C VAL A 364 -7.15 -20.94 -11.28
N ARG A 365 -8.35 -21.47 -11.53
CA ARG A 365 -8.61 -22.32 -12.69
C ARG A 365 -8.52 -21.50 -13.97
N GLY A 366 -9.17 -20.34 -13.99
CA GLY A 366 -9.11 -19.40 -15.11
C GLY A 366 -7.68 -19.07 -15.51
N MET A 367 -6.79 -18.86 -14.53
CA MET A 367 -5.35 -18.63 -14.76
C MET A 367 -4.68 -19.77 -15.55
N PHE A 368 -5.03 -21.04 -15.29
CA PHE A 368 -4.48 -22.19 -16.00
C PHE A 368 -5.17 -22.46 -17.34
N ASP A 369 -6.45 -22.13 -17.48
CA ASP A 369 -7.18 -22.28 -18.73
C ASP A 369 -6.61 -21.34 -19.81
N VAL A 370 -6.17 -20.14 -19.44
CA VAL A 370 -5.51 -19.18 -20.37
C VAL A 370 -4.01 -19.39 -20.57
N LEU A 371 -3.37 -20.26 -19.76
CA LEU A 371 -1.94 -20.57 -19.88
C LEU A 371 -1.63 -21.48 -21.08
N ARG A 372 -2.65 -22.15 -21.62
CA ARG A 372 -2.54 -23.24 -22.60
C ARG A 372 -2.24 -22.80 -24.02
#